data_AF-A0A068MXJ7-F1
#
_entry.id   AF-A0A068MXJ7-F1
#
_cell.length_a   1.000
_cell.length_b   1.000
_cell.length_c   1.000
_cell.angle_alpha   90.00
_cell.angle_beta   90.00
_cell.angle_gamma   90.00
#
_symmetry.space_group_name_H-M   'P 1'
#
loop_
_entity.id
_entity.type
_entity.pdbx_description
1 polymer ?
#
loop_
_entity_poly.entity_id
_entity_poly.type
_entity_poly.pdbx_seq_one_letter_code
_entity_poly.pdbx_strand_id
1 'polypeptide(L)' 'MSSPHTLLKSTMTTHFITAEIDLQENPLKLQQEIEQELAKRGDPLRWAVTVVDKEQQKAQVEAVVTITAVQEV' A
#
# COMPACT_ATOMS: atom_id res chain seq x y z
N MET A 1 -12.87 -13.75 -40.83
CA MET A 1 -11.58 -13.59 -40.13
C MET A 1 -11.93 -13.10 -38.74
N SER A 2 -12.10 -14.02 -37.78
CA SER A 2 -12.46 -13.65 -36.41
C SER A 2 -11.19 -13.44 -35.61
N SER A 3 -10.94 -12.20 -35.19
CA SER A 3 -9.82 -11.85 -34.32
C SER A 3 -9.92 -12.63 -33.00
N PRO A 4 -8.80 -13.19 -32.48
CA PRO A 4 -8.81 -13.78 -31.16
C PRO A 4 -8.99 -12.66 -30.14
N HIS A 5 -10.04 -12.76 -29.33
CA HIS A 5 -10.24 -11.92 -28.16
C HIS A 5 -9.21 -12.36 -27.12
N THR A 6 -8.07 -11.69 -27.03
CA THR A 6 -7.13 -11.87 -25.93
C THR A 6 -7.86 -11.58 -24.63
N LEU A 7 -8.10 -12.63 -23.83
CA LEU A 7 -8.70 -12.49 -22.51
C LEU A 7 -7.63 -11.94 -21.56
N LEU A 8 -7.73 -10.66 -21.25
CA LEU A 8 -6.89 -10.01 -20.25
C LEU A 8 -7.18 -10.63 -18.87
N LYS A 9 -6.25 -11.41 -18.33
CA LYS A 9 -6.41 -12.02 -17.01
C LYS A 9 -5.77 -11.11 -15.96
N SER A 10 -6.62 -10.45 -15.16
CA SER A 10 -6.16 -9.68 -14.01
C SER A 10 -6.04 -10.60 -12.80
N THR A 11 -4.87 -10.59 -12.15
CA THR A 11 -4.63 -11.29 -10.88
C THR A 11 -4.54 -10.27 -9.74
N MET A 12 -5.27 -10.53 -8.66
CA MET A 12 -5.20 -9.75 -7.43
C MET A 12 -4.36 -10.50 -6.43
N THR A 13 -3.30 -9.86 -5.94
CA THR A 13 -2.44 -10.42 -4.89
C THR A 13 -2.46 -9.52 -3.68
N THR A 14 -2.55 -10.13 -2.50
CA THR A 14 -2.55 -9.42 -1.21
C THR A 14 -1.18 -9.55 -0.58
N HIS A 15 -0.56 -8.43 -0.22
CA HIS A 15 0.76 -8.37 0.37
C HIS A 15 0.69 -7.73 1.75
N PHE A 16 1.44 -8.29 2.68
CA PHE A 16 1.68 -7.66 3.98
C PHE A 16 3.01 -6.92 3.90
N ILE A 17 3.00 -5.63 4.21
CA ILE A 17 4.16 -4.75 4.09
C ILE A 17 4.36 -3.94 5.36
N THR A 18 5.60 -3.52 5.57
CA THR A 18 5.98 -2.58 6.63
C THR A 18 6.52 -1.30 5.98
N ALA A 19 6.12 -0.15 6.49
CA ALA A 19 6.58 1.16 6.07
C ALA A 19 6.99 1.98 7.29
N GLU A 20 8.02 2.79 7.14
CA GLU A 20 8.41 3.78 8.14
C GLU A 20 7.96 5.16 7.64
N ILE A 21 7.27 5.90 8.50
CA ILE A 21 6.64 7.17 8.17
C ILE A 21 7.12 8.20 9.19
N ASP A 22 7.55 9.36 8.74
CA ASP A 22 7.98 10.43 9.65
C ASP A 22 6.78 10.95 10.46
N LEU A 23 6.97 11.08 11.77
CA LEU A 23 5.94 11.59 12.67
C LEU A 23 5.59 13.02 12.28
N GLN A 24 4.28 13.25 12.12
CA GLN A 24 3.73 14.57 11.87
C GLN A 24 3.06 15.07 13.15
N GLU A 25 3.19 16.36 13.43
CA GLU A 25 2.51 16.99 14.57
C GLU A 25 0.98 16.94 14.43
N ASN A 26 0.48 16.90 13.20
CA ASN A 26 -0.93 16.79 12.89
C ASN A 26 -1.31 15.33 12.57
N PRO A 27 -2.18 14.69 13.38
CA PRO A 27 -2.60 13.30 13.15
C PRO A 27 -3.25 13.06 11.78
N LEU A 28 -3.99 14.04 11.24
CA LEU A 28 -4.63 13.92 9.94
C LEU A 28 -3.60 13.92 8.80
N LYS A 29 -2.55 14.74 8.92
CA LYS A 29 -1.44 14.74 7.95
C LYS A 29 -0.65 13.45 8.01
N LEU A 30 -0.41 12.92 9.22
CA LEU A 30 0.23 11.61 9.39
C LEU A 30 -0.58 10.51 8.70
N GLN A 31 -1.89 10.45 8.92
CA GLN A 31 -2.77 9.50 8.23
C GLN A 31 -2.64 9.61 6.70
N GLN A 32 -2.69 10.84 6.17
CA GLN A 32 -2.58 11.06 4.72
C GLN A 32 -1.23 10.61 4.16
N GLU A 33 -0.13 10.88 4.86
CA GLU A 33 1.21 10.40 4.47
C GLU A 33 1.30 8.88 4.49
N ILE A 34 0.75 8.23 5.53
CA ILE A 34 0.67 6.77 5.60
C ILE A 34 -0.05 6.22 4.38
N GLU A 35 -1.27 6.69 4.11
CA GLU A 35 -2.07 6.20 2.98
C GLU A 35 -1.38 6.46 1.63
N GLN A 36 -0.73 7.63 1.45
CA GLN A 36 0.02 7.94 0.25
C GLN A 36 1.24 7.03 0.06
N GLU A 37 2.01 6.76 1.12
CA GLU A 37 3.17 5.88 1.04
C GLU A 37 2.77 4.43 0.78
N LEU A 38 1.68 3.96 1.39
CA LEU A 38 1.14 2.63 1.15
C LEU A 38 0.59 2.50 -0.28
N ALA A 39 -0.12 3.52 -0.78
CA ALA A 39 -0.66 3.56 -2.15
C ALA A 39 0.40 3.41 -3.23
N LYS A 40 1.65 3.84 -2.99
CA LYS A 40 2.78 3.62 -3.91
C LYS A 40 3.15 2.15 -4.05
N ARG A 41 2.81 1.32 -3.07
CA ARG A 41 3.15 -0.11 -3.01
C ARG A 41 1.97 -1.00 -3.40
N GLY A 42 0.74 -0.49 -3.29
CA GLY A 42 -0.50 -1.15 -3.70
C GLY A 42 -1.71 -0.46 -3.07
N ASP A 43 -2.92 -0.90 -3.37
CA ASP A 43 -4.13 -0.33 -2.77
C ASP A 43 -4.27 -0.78 -1.31
N PRO A 44 -4.17 0.13 -0.31
CA PRO A 44 -4.17 -0.24 1.09
C PRO A 44 -5.58 -0.63 1.56
N LEU A 45 -5.74 -1.88 1.99
CA LEU A 45 -7.00 -2.38 2.55
C LEU A 45 -7.12 -2.09 4.04
N ARG A 46 -6.00 -2.23 4.77
CA ARG A 46 -5.91 -2.03 6.21
C ARG A 46 -4.48 -1.72 6.60
N TRP A 47 -4.30 -0.81 7.53
CA TRP A 47 -3.00 -0.53 8.13
C TRP A 47 -3.15 -0.22 9.62
N ALA A 48 -2.04 -0.34 10.35
CA ALA A 48 -1.95 0.04 11.75
C ALA A 48 -0.53 0.53 12.06
N VAL A 49 -0.42 1.59 12.88
CA VAL A 49 0.84 1.98 13.48
C VAL A 49 1.17 0.99 14.60
N THR A 50 2.28 0.26 14.47
CA THR A 50 2.69 -0.76 15.44
C THR A 50 3.76 -0.26 16.39
N VAL A 51 4.60 0.66 15.95
CA VAL A 51 5.68 1.26 16.75
C VAL A 51 5.73 2.76 16.49
N VAL A 52 6.01 3.54 17.53
CA VAL A 52 6.27 4.98 17.45
C VAL A 52 7.61 5.26 18.11
N ASP A 53 8.62 5.56 17.31
CA ASP A 53 9.93 5.99 17.75
C ASP A 53 9.97 7.53 17.82
N LYS A 54 9.96 8.05 19.04
CA LYS A 54 10.02 9.50 19.29
C LYS A 54 11.44 10.06 19.20
N GLU A 55 12.48 9.22 19.32
CA GLU A 55 13.86 9.68 19.21
C GLU A 55 14.21 9.93 17.74
N GLN A 56 13.80 9.02 16.87
CA GLN A 56 13.98 9.13 15.42
C GLN A 56 12.86 9.91 14.73
N GLN A 57 11.80 10.29 15.47
CA GLN A 57 10.59 10.94 14.94
C GLN A 57 9.94 10.13 13.81
N LYS A 58 9.81 8.81 14.00
CA LYS A 58 9.23 7.90 13.01
C LYS A 58 8.18 6.96 13.60
N ALA A 59 7.15 6.68 12.83
CA ALA A 59 6.18 5.63 13.08
C ALA A 59 6.43 4.44 12.15
N GLN A 60 6.41 3.25 12.70
CA GLN A 60 6.37 2.03 11.93
C GLN A 60 4.91 1.64 11.69
N VAL A 61 4.57 1.43 10.42
CA VAL A 61 3.23 1.08 9.98
C VAL A 61 3.28 -0.27 9.30
N GLU A 62 2.41 -1.18 9.74
CA GLU A 62 2.16 -2.43 9.07
C GLU A 62 0.85 -2.34 8.30
N ALA A 63 0.86 -2.80 7.06
CA ALA A 63 -0.26 -2.67 6.15
C ALA A 63 -0.47 -3.90 5.29
N VAL A 64 -1.73 -4.12 4.94
CA VAL A 64 -2.18 -5.07 3.93
C VAL A 64 -2.55 -4.27 2.70
N VAL A 65 -1.83 -4.51 1.59
CA VAL A 65 -2.10 -3.88 0.30
C VAL A 65 -2.53 -4.92 -0.73
N THR A 66 -3.30 -4.49 -1.72
CA THR A 66 -3.62 -5.30 -2.89
C THR A 66 -2.94 -4.75 -4.13
N ILE A 67 -2.36 -5.65 -4.91
CA ILE A 67 -1.71 -5.33 -6.16
C ILE A 67 -2.48 -6.04 -7.27
N THR A 68 -2.99 -5.23 -8.20
CA THR A 68 -3.59 -5.72 -9.43
C THR A 68 -2.48 -5.92 -10.46
N ALA A 69 -2.07 -7.16 -10.67
CA ALA A 69 -1.18 -7.48 -11.77
C ALA A 69 -2.04 -7.93 -12.96
N VAL A 70 -2.04 -7.11 -14.01
CA VAL A 70 -2.59 -7.50 -15.30
C VAL A 70 -1.55 -8.38 -15.98
N GLN A 71 -1.91 -9.62 -16.29
CA GLN A 71 -1.01 -10.57 -16.94
C GLN A 71 -1.52 -10.80 -18.36
N GLU A 72 -0.72 -10.39 -19.34
CA GLU A 72 -0.95 -10.76 -20.75
C GLU A 72 -0.53 -12.22 -20.93
N VAL A 73 -1.46 -13.04 -21.44
CA VAL A 73 -1.24 -14.44 -21.81
C VAL A 73 -1.44 -14.64 -23.29
#